data_AF-A0A485BAM5-F1
#
_entry.id   AF-A0A485BAM5-F1
#
_cell.length_a   1.000
_cell.length_b   1.000
_cell.length_c   1.000
_cell.angle_alpha   90.00
_cell.angle_beta   90.00
_cell.angle_gamma   90.00
#
_symmetry.space_group_name_H-M   'P 1'
#
loop_
_entity.id
_entity.type
_entity.pdbx_description
1 polymer ?
#
loop_
_entity_poly.entity_id
_entity_poly.type
_entity_poly.pdbx_seq_one_letter_code
_entity_poly.pdbx_strand_id
1 'polypeptide(L)'
;MNLALSLAVYAAICKELNIPLRFPGRPGAWHSLIEMTDSGLLARATLWAATSEAAENQAFNVNNGDLFRWQEMWPRIAAWFDLPVASPLPMSLQEVMADKAAIWQKMAAKYQLRESNIGAITGWEFVDFVFSWDYDMFADGSKIRRAGFHDYCETEQMFFQLFTQFRQLKLIP
;
A
#
# COMPACT_ATOMS: atom_id res chain seq x y z
N MET A 1 3.32 -8.23 -6.26
CA MET A 1 4.06 -7.03 -5.82
C MET A 1 3.31 -6.40 -4.65
N ASN A 2 3.98 -5.89 -3.62
CA ASN A 2 3.33 -5.43 -2.38
C ASN A 2 3.55 -3.92 -2.18
N LEU A 3 2.51 -3.13 -2.49
CA LEU A 3 2.53 -1.67 -2.30
C LEU A 3 2.71 -1.30 -0.83
N ALA A 4 1.89 -1.86 0.06
CA ALA A 4 1.89 -1.53 1.49
C ALA A 4 3.26 -1.77 2.14
N LEU A 5 3.92 -2.89 1.85
CA LEU A 5 5.25 -3.18 2.39
C LEU A 5 6.30 -2.20 1.86
N SER A 6 6.26 -1.86 0.57
CA SER A 6 7.19 -0.88 -0.02
C SER A 6 7.01 0.51 0.61
N LEU A 7 5.76 0.94 0.86
CA LEU A 7 5.48 2.20 1.57
C LEU A 7 5.96 2.17 3.02
N ALA A 8 5.78 1.04 3.71
CA ALA A 8 6.24 0.87 5.08
C ALA A 8 7.78 0.94 5.17
N VAL A 9 8.49 0.32 4.23
CA VAL A 9 9.96 0.40 4.14
C VAL A 9 10.41 1.84 3.84
N TYR A 10 9.75 2.53 2.91
CA TYR A 10 10.05 3.93 2.62
C TYR A 10 9.89 4.81 3.88
N ALA A 11 8.75 4.69 4.58
CA ALA A 11 8.50 5.43 5.81
C ALA A 11 9.53 5.08 6.90
N ALA A 12 9.86 3.80 7.08
CA ALA A 12 10.86 3.38 8.05
C ALA A 12 12.25 3.99 7.77
N ILE A 13 12.66 4.06 6.50
CA ILE A 13 13.91 4.71 6.10
C ILE A 13 13.84 6.22 6.35
N CYS A 14 12.74 6.89 6.03
CA CYS A 14 12.55 8.30 6.37
C CYS A 14 12.71 8.55 7.88
N LYS A 15 12.14 7.67 8.72
CA LYS A 15 12.26 7.76 10.18
C LYS A 15 13.69 7.58 10.65
N GLU A 16 14.41 6.58 10.12
CA GLU A 16 15.81 6.35 10.47
C GLU A 16 16.71 7.54 10.08
N LEU A 17 16.42 8.17 8.94
CA LEU A 17 17.17 9.33 8.45
C LEU A 17 16.69 10.67 9.05
N ASN A 18 15.67 10.65 9.91
CA ASN A 18 15.07 11.83 10.52
C ASN A 18 14.63 12.88 9.47
N ILE A 19 14.00 12.42 8.38
CA ILE A 19 13.46 13.28 7.32
C ILE A 19 11.93 13.13 7.25
N PRO A 20 11.20 14.19 6.85
CA PRO A 20 9.75 14.12 6.72
C PRO A 20 9.33 13.19 5.58
N LEU A 21 8.16 12.58 5.73
CA LEU A 21 7.55 11.76 4.68
C LEU A 21 7.00 12.67 3.58
N ARG A 22 7.47 12.49 2.34
CA ARG A 22 6.97 13.18 1.15
C ARG A 22 6.27 12.20 0.23
N PHE A 23 5.10 12.61 -0.29
CA PHE A 23 4.45 11.88 -1.37
C PHE A 23 5.28 12.03 -2.65
N PRO A 24 5.77 10.92 -3.24
CA PRO A 24 6.69 10.98 -4.39
C PRO A 24 5.97 10.95 -5.75
N GLY A 25 4.65 10.79 -5.75
CA GLY A 25 3.87 10.65 -6.97
C GLY A 25 3.67 11.92 -7.77
N ARG A 26 3.03 11.76 -8.94
CA ARG A 26 2.63 12.89 -9.77
C ARG A 26 1.66 13.81 -9.02
N PRO A 27 1.62 15.12 -9.33
CA PRO A 27 0.68 16.05 -8.70
C PRO A 27 -0.80 15.63 -8.84
N GLY A 28 -1.18 15.03 -9.98
CA GLY A 28 -2.55 14.53 -10.17
C GLY A 28 -2.89 13.35 -9.26
N ALA A 29 -1.95 12.43 -9.01
CA ALA A 29 -2.16 11.27 -8.15
C ALA A 29 -2.46 11.67 -6.69
N TRP A 30 -1.89 12.80 -6.24
CA TRP A 30 -2.13 13.32 -4.90
C TRP A 30 -3.62 13.62 -4.62
N HIS A 31 -4.30 14.12 -5.65
CA HIS A 31 -5.69 14.57 -5.56
C HIS A 31 -6.68 13.60 -6.19
N SER A 32 -6.27 12.57 -6.93
CA SER A 32 -7.19 11.64 -7.62
C SER A 32 -7.82 10.62 -6.66
N LEU A 33 -9.03 10.14 -6.99
CA LEU A 33 -9.67 9.02 -6.29
C LEU A 33 -8.99 7.72 -6.68
N ILE A 34 -8.73 6.89 -5.68
CA ILE A 34 -8.17 5.56 -5.89
C ILE A 34 -8.83 4.55 -4.98
N GLU A 35 -9.00 3.32 -5.48
CA GLU A 35 -9.39 2.17 -4.68
C GLU A 35 -8.19 1.27 -4.35
N MET A 36 -8.36 0.39 -3.36
CA MET A 36 -7.43 -0.69 -3.07
C MET A 36 -8.18 -2.01 -2.96
N THR A 37 -7.44 -3.11 -2.97
CA THR A 37 -7.97 -4.44 -2.71
C THR A 37 -7.12 -5.14 -1.66
N ASP A 38 -7.72 -5.40 -0.51
CA ASP A 38 -7.16 -6.24 0.53
C ASP A 38 -7.02 -7.69 0.02
N SER A 39 -5.87 -8.29 0.27
CA SER A 39 -5.60 -9.67 -0.13
C SER A 39 -6.51 -10.69 0.58
N GLY A 40 -6.89 -10.42 1.82
CA GLY A 40 -7.83 -11.26 2.56
C GLY A 40 -9.26 -11.16 2.01
N LEU A 41 -9.71 -9.95 1.68
CA LEU A 41 -10.99 -9.71 1.02
C LEU A 41 -11.03 -10.38 -0.36
N LEU A 42 -9.96 -10.25 -1.16
CA LEU A 42 -9.85 -10.93 -2.45
C LEU A 42 -9.91 -12.46 -2.30
N ALA A 43 -9.24 -13.03 -1.29
CA ALA A 43 -9.32 -14.46 -1.02
C ALA A 43 -10.74 -14.90 -0.65
N ARG A 44 -11.46 -14.14 0.18
CA ARG A 44 -12.87 -14.41 0.53
C ARG A 44 -13.79 -14.28 -0.68
N ALA A 45 -13.59 -13.26 -1.53
CA ALA A 45 -14.34 -13.09 -2.78
C ALA A 45 -14.09 -14.25 -3.75
N THR A 46 -12.85 -14.73 -3.83
CA THR A 46 -12.47 -15.88 -4.66
C THR A 46 -13.14 -17.17 -4.16
N LEU A 47 -13.12 -17.40 -2.85
CA LEU A 47 -13.80 -18.54 -2.24
C LEU A 47 -15.31 -18.46 -2.48
N TRP A 48 -15.92 -17.30 -2.25
CA TRP A 48 -17.33 -17.06 -2.53
C TRP A 48 -17.67 -17.37 -3.99
N ALA A 49 -16.86 -16.89 -4.94
CA ALA A 49 -17.09 -17.13 -6.36
C ALA A 49 -16.98 -18.61 -6.73
N ALA A 50 -16.13 -19.38 -6.03
CA ALA A 50 -15.98 -20.82 -6.23
C ALA A 50 -17.15 -21.64 -5.66
N THR A 51 -17.90 -21.11 -4.70
CA THR A 51 -18.96 -21.86 -3.99
C THR A 51 -20.38 -21.35 -4.21
N SER A 52 -20.54 -20.20 -4.87
CA SER A 52 -21.84 -19.55 -5.09
C SER A 52 -22.36 -19.79 -6.50
N GLU A 53 -23.58 -20.31 -6.63
CA GLU A 53 -24.27 -20.44 -7.93
C GLU A 53 -24.41 -19.07 -8.63
N ALA A 54 -24.59 -17.98 -7.87
CA ALA A 54 -24.71 -16.62 -8.41
C ALA A 54 -23.41 -16.11 -9.08
N ALA A 55 -22.29 -16.78 -8.86
CA ALA A 55 -21.00 -16.43 -9.44
C ALA A 55 -20.61 -17.27 -10.66
N GLU A 56 -21.41 -18.30 -11.01
CA GLU A 56 -21.09 -19.21 -12.10
C GLU A 56 -20.95 -18.48 -13.44
N ASN A 57 -19.82 -18.70 -14.13
CA ASN A 57 -19.50 -18.09 -15.42
C ASN A 57 -19.59 -16.55 -15.42
N GLN A 58 -19.31 -15.90 -14.28
CA GLN A 58 -19.29 -14.45 -14.15
C GLN A 58 -17.88 -13.90 -13.89
N ALA A 59 -17.59 -12.74 -14.49
CA ALA A 59 -16.47 -11.89 -14.08
C ALA A 59 -16.97 -10.82 -13.10
N PHE A 60 -16.20 -10.59 -12.03
CA PHE A 60 -16.47 -9.55 -11.03
C PHE A 60 -15.21 -8.75 -10.73
N ASN A 61 -15.38 -7.45 -10.52
CA ASN A 61 -14.35 -6.64 -9.85
C ASN A 61 -14.45 -6.89 -8.34
N VAL A 62 -13.31 -6.88 -7.67
CA VAL A 62 -13.21 -6.94 -6.22
C VAL A 62 -12.42 -5.72 -5.78
N ASN A 63 -13.02 -4.91 -4.91
CA ASN A 63 -12.37 -3.78 -4.26
C ASN A 63 -12.81 -3.71 -2.80
N ASN A 64 -12.09 -2.92 -2.02
CA ASN A 64 -12.32 -2.73 -0.59
C ASN A 64 -13.73 -2.19 -0.29
N GLY A 65 -14.32 -1.45 -1.22
CA GLY A 65 -15.64 -0.86 -1.13
C GLY A 65 -15.64 0.60 -0.67
N ASP A 66 -14.48 1.16 -0.37
CA ASP A 66 -14.23 2.58 -0.18
C ASP A 66 -13.28 3.14 -1.24
N LEU A 67 -13.25 4.47 -1.34
CA LEU A 67 -12.32 5.22 -2.17
C LEU A 67 -11.61 6.23 -1.26
N PHE A 68 -10.38 6.58 -1.61
CA PHE A 68 -9.65 7.61 -0.88
C PHE A 68 -8.80 8.46 -1.83
N ARG A 69 -8.23 9.54 -1.30
CA ARG A 69 -7.20 10.35 -1.95
C ARG A 69 -5.90 10.24 -1.19
N TRP A 70 -4.77 10.19 -1.90
CA TRP A 70 -3.46 10.16 -1.24
C TRP A 70 -3.27 11.36 -0.31
N GLN A 71 -3.82 12.54 -0.64
CA GLN A 71 -3.75 13.70 0.24
C GLN A 71 -4.33 13.50 1.65
N GLU A 72 -5.31 12.61 1.79
CA GLU A 72 -5.97 12.30 3.06
C GLU A 72 -5.29 11.13 3.76
N MET A 73 -4.89 10.10 3.00
CA MET A 73 -4.25 8.89 3.54
C MET A 73 -2.81 9.13 3.99
N TRP A 74 -2.05 9.95 3.26
CA TRP A 74 -0.62 10.14 3.50
C TRP A 74 -0.28 10.69 4.88
N PRO A 75 -0.98 11.73 5.39
CA PRO A 75 -0.77 12.19 6.77
C PRO A 75 -1.10 11.13 7.83
N ARG A 76 -2.05 10.25 7.56
CA ARG A 76 -2.44 9.17 8.48
C ARG A 76 -1.38 8.05 8.51
N ILE A 77 -0.83 7.70 7.36
CA ILE A 77 0.35 6.83 7.26
C ILE A 77 1.53 7.45 8.01
N ALA A 78 1.85 8.72 7.77
CA ALA A 78 2.95 9.39 8.46
C ALA A 78 2.76 9.41 9.98
N ALA A 79 1.56 9.70 10.47
CA ALA A 79 1.23 9.67 11.88
C ALA A 79 1.44 8.28 12.51
N TRP A 80 1.03 7.21 11.82
CA TRP A 80 1.26 5.83 12.30
C TRP A 80 2.75 5.49 12.45
N PHE A 81 3.60 6.07 11.60
CA PHE A 81 5.06 5.94 11.68
C PHE A 81 5.73 6.99 12.59
N ASP A 82 5.00 7.87 13.26
CA ASP A 82 5.51 9.03 14.01
C ASP A 82 6.42 9.95 13.17
N LEU A 83 6.01 10.23 11.93
CA LEU A 83 6.75 11.08 10.99
C LEU A 83 6.06 12.42 10.75
N PRO A 84 6.81 13.52 10.64
CA PRO A 84 6.28 14.74 10.05
C PRO A 84 6.03 14.54 8.56
N VAL A 85 5.02 15.24 8.03
CA VAL A 85 4.72 15.29 6.59
C VAL A 85 5.30 16.57 6.02
N ALA A 86 5.89 16.49 4.83
CA ALA A 86 6.26 17.67 4.05
C ALA A 86 5.50 17.69 2.72
N SER A 87 5.51 18.83 2.04
CA SER A 87 4.82 18.98 0.75
C SER A 87 5.21 17.87 -0.24
N PRO A 88 4.27 17.38 -1.05
CA PRO A 88 4.57 16.43 -2.12
C PRO A 88 5.75 16.90 -2.98
N LEU A 89 6.58 15.97 -3.41
CA LEU A 89 7.72 16.21 -4.28
C LEU A 89 7.80 15.06 -5.29
N PRO A 90 7.38 15.27 -6.55
CA PRO A 90 7.45 14.23 -7.57
C PRO A 90 8.89 13.72 -7.74
N MET A 91 9.10 12.42 -7.52
CA MET A 91 10.40 11.76 -7.61
C MET A 91 10.21 10.26 -7.84
N SER A 92 11.12 9.61 -8.57
CA SER A 92 11.11 8.14 -8.68
C SER A 92 11.66 7.53 -7.39
N LEU A 93 10.87 6.68 -6.73
CA LEU A 93 11.37 5.90 -5.61
C LEU A 93 12.40 4.86 -6.07
N GLN A 94 12.31 4.35 -7.30
CA GLN A 94 13.33 3.46 -7.84
C GLN A 94 14.71 4.13 -7.84
N GLU A 95 14.79 5.40 -8.27
CA GLU A 95 16.03 6.18 -8.28
C GLU A 95 16.46 6.58 -6.87
N VAL A 96 15.55 7.14 -6.08
CA VAL A 96 15.86 7.67 -4.73
C VAL A 96 16.26 6.58 -3.74
N MET A 97 15.78 5.34 -3.93
CA MET A 97 16.09 4.20 -3.06
C MET A 97 17.27 3.36 -3.54
N ALA A 98 17.83 3.62 -4.72
CA ALA A 98 18.87 2.78 -5.33
C ALA A 98 20.15 2.65 -4.49
N ASP A 99 20.51 3.70 -3.73
CA ASP A 99 21.68 3.76 -2.85
C ASP A 99 21.36 3.43 -1.38
N LYS A 100 20.11 3.09 -1.04
CA LYS A 100 19.66 2.91 0.35
C LYS A 100 19.86 1.49 0.90
N ALA A 101 20.41 0.58 0.10
CA ALA A 101 20.69 -0.81 0.52
C ALA A 101 21.57 -0.87 1.78
N ALA A 102 22.63 -0.06 1.85
CA ALA A 102 23.54 -0.04 3.00
C ALA A 102 22.87 0.50 4.28
N ILE A 103 21.94 1.45 4.14
CA ILE A 103 21.15 1.98 5.27
C ILE A 103 20.20 0.90 5.77
N TRP A 104 19.49 0.22 4.86
CA TRP A 104 18.58 -0.86 5.24
C TRP A 104 19.30 -2.03 5.92
N GLN A 105 20.48 -2.43 5.46
CA GLN A 105 21.28 -3.48 6.11
C GLN A 105 21.63 -3.11 7.56
N LYS A 106 22.02 -1.85 7.81
CA LYS A 106 22.28 -1.36 9.17
C LYS A 106 21.02 -1.36 10.03
N MET A 107 19.88 -0.94 9.47
CA MET A 107 18.58 -1.01 10.15
C MET A 107 18.20 -2.46 10.46
N ALA A 108 18.39 -3.38 9.51
CA ALA A 108 18.08 -4.79 9.69
C ALA A 108 18.87 -5.40 10.84
N ALA A 109 20.16 -5.08 10.96
CA ALA A 109 20.97 -5.49 12.10
C ALA A 109 20.51 -4.83 13.42
N LYS A 110 20.27 -3.50 13.41
CA LYS A 110 19.86 -2.72 14.59
C LYS A 110 18.52 -3.17 15.17
N TYR A 111 17.54 -3.44 14.32
CA TYR A 111 16.15 -3.78 14.71
C TYR A 111 15.83 -5.27 14.62
N GLN A 112 16.83 -6.11 14.28
CA GLN A 112 16.70 -7.56 14.12
C GLN A 112 15.61 -7.94 13.11
N LEU A 113 15.67 -7.31 11.92
CA LEU A 113 14.72 -7.56 10.84
C LEU A 113 15.03 -8.90 10.15
N ARG A 114 13.99 -9.59 9.67
CA ARG A 114 14.11 -10.89 9.00
C ARG A 114 14.82 -10.82 7.66
N GLU A 115 14.67 -9.70 6.96
CA GLU A 115 15.24 -9.52 5.63
C GLU A 115 16.15 -8.29 5.59
N SER A 116 17.41 -8.51 5.22
CA SER A 116 18.46 -7.47 5.14
C SER A 116 18.69 -6.98 3.71
N ASN A 117 18.18 -7.70 2.71
CA ASN A 117 18.13 -7.27 1.33
C ASN A 117 16.84 -6.51 1.04
N ILE A 118 16.93 -5.17 0.98
CA ILE A 118 15.78 -4.31 0.70
C ILE A 118 15.07 -4.69 -0.62
N GLY A 119 15.82 -5.09 -1.65
CA GLY A 119 15.25 -5.45 -2.95
C GLY A 119 14.45 -6.76 -2.96
N ALA A 120 14.55 -7.58 -1.92
CA ALA A 120 13.74 -8.79 -1.77
C ALA A 120 12.32 -8.50 -1.26
N ILE A 121 12.10 -7.34 -0.65
CA ILE A 121 10.83 -6.99 0.04
C ILE A 121 10.15 -5.75 -0.54
N THR A 122 10.82 -4.99 -1.40
CA THR A 122 10.25 -3.80 -2.02
C THR A 122 10.12 -3.95 -3.54
N GLY A 123 9.14 -3.26 -4.11
CA GLY A 123 8.94 -3.17 -5.55
C GLY A 123 8.77 -1.72 -5.97
N TRP A 124 9.85 -0.96 -6.03
CA TRP A 124 9.81 0.50 -6.24
C TRP A 124 9.15 0.91 -7.56
N GLU A 125 9.42 0.18 -8.65
CA GLU A 125 8.77 0.39 -9.95
C GLU A 125 7.24 0.28 -9.86
N PHE A 126 6.73 -0.62 -9.02
CA PHE A 126 5.29 -0.76 -8.81
C PHE A 126 4.70 0.40 -8.01
N VAL A 127 5.45 0.91 -7.03
CA VAL A 127 5.04 2.11 -6.29
C VAL A 127 4.98 3.32 -7.22
N ASP A 128 6.04 3.51 -8.03
CA ASP A 128 6.12 4.59 -9.01
C ASP A 128 4.99 4.46 -10.07
N PHE A 129 4.67 3.23 -10.50
CA PHE A 129 3.55 2.96 -11.40
C PHE A 129 2.19 3.36 -10.79
N VAL A 130 1.89 2.93 -9.56
CA VAL A 130 0.64 3.30 -8.87
C VAL A 130 0.56 4.82 -8.66
N PHE A 131 1.67 5.46 -8.30
CA PHE A 131 1.74 6.89 -8.10
C PHE A 131 1.82 7.72 -9.39
N SER A 132 1.83 7.06 -10.55
CA SER A 132 1.75 7.70 -11.86
C SER A 132 0.33 7.98 -12.32
N TRP A 133 -0.69 7.36 -11.70
CA TRP A 133 -2.09 7.56 -12.05
C TRP A 133 -2.56 8.96 -11.65
N ASP A 134 -2.50 9.89 -12.60
CA ASP A 134 -2.92 11.29 -12.47
C ASP A 134 -4.40 11.52 -12.85
N TYR A 135 -5.19 10.46 -12.72
CA TYR A 135 -6.63 10.40 -12.95
C TYR A 135 -7.29 9.46 -11.94
N ASP A 136 -8.60 9.57 -11.78
CA ASP A 136 -9.36 8.68 -10.91
C ASP A 136 -9.27 7.21 -11.38
N MET A 137 -8.80 6.31 -10.51
CA MET A 137 -8.61 4.90 -10.80
C MET A 137 -9.38 4.05 -9.80
N PHE A 138 -10.51 3.50 -10.23
CA PHE A 138 -11.30 2.54 -9.47
C PHE A 138 -12.21 1.72 -10.38
N ALA A 139 -12.68 0.58 -9.88
CA ALA A 139 -13.55 -0.33 -10.60
C ALA A 139 -14.97 -0.31 -10.04
N ASP A 140 -15.97 -0.63 -10.86
CA ASP A 140 -17.34 -0.82 -10.37
C ASP A 140 -17.44 -2.12 -9.56
N GLY A 141 -17.54 -2.00 -8.24
CA GLY A 141 -17.80 -3.11 -7.31
C GLY A 141 -19.28 -3.45 -7.14
N SER A 142 -20.20 -2.77 -7.84
CA SER A 142 -21.64 -2.95 -7.62
C SER A 142 -22.16 -4.32 -8.08
N LYS A 143 -21.53 -4.92 -9.11
CA LYS A 143 -21.94 -6.23 -9.64
C LYS A 143 -21.78 -7.35 -8.59
N ILE A 144 -20.63 -7.42 -7.92
CA ILE A 144 -20.37 -8.48 -6.94
C ILE A 144 -21.29 -8.36 -5.71
N ARG A 145 -21.62 -7.13 -5.33
CA ARG A 145 -22.59 -6.83 -4.26
C ARG A 145 -24.00 -7.28 -4.64
N ARG A 146 -24.48 -6.98 -5.85
CA ARG A 146 -25.79 -7.47 -6.32
C ARG A 146 -25.85 -8.99 -6.43
N ALA A 147 -24.72 -9.65 -6.67
CA ALA A 147 -24.62 -11.10 -6.73
C ALA A 147 -24.56 -11.78 -5.34
N GLY A 148 -24.45 -11.00 -4.25
CA GLY A 148 -24.54 -11.51 -2.88
C GLY A 148 -23.23 -11.52 -2.08
N PHE A 149 -22.12 -11.01 -2.63
CA PHE A 149 -20.89 -10.80 -1.84
C PHE A 149 -20.90 -9.41 -1.21
N HIS A 150 -21.01 -9.35 0.12
CA HIS A 150 -21.19 -8.09 0.85
C HIS A 150 -20.02 -7.70 1.76
N ASP A 151 -18.97 -8.54 1.82
CA ASP A 151 -17.79 -8.22 2.61
C ASP A 151 -17.16 -6.88 2.18
N TYR A 152 -16.51 -6.25 3.15
CA TYR A 152 -15.94 -4.92 3.04
C TYR A 152 -14.64 -4.88 3.84
N CYS A 153 -13.70 -4.03 3.43
CA CYS A 153 -12.49 -3.74 4.18
C CYS A 153 -12.23 -2.24 4.11
N GLU A 154 -12.13 -1.55 5.24
CA GLU A 154 -11.75 -0.14 5.23
C GLU A 154 -10.26 -0.02 4.88
N THR A 155 -9.94 0.73 3.82
CA THR A 155 -8.58 0.80 3.27
C THR A 155 -7.56 1.38 4.26
N GLU A 156 -7.95 2.34 5.10
CA GLU A 156 -7.07 2.87 6.15
C GLU A 156 -6.73 1.79 7.18
N GLN A 157 -7.75 1.11 7.71
CA GLN A 157 -7.55 0.04 8.68
C GLN A 157 -6.72 -1.09 8.08
N MET A 158 -6.94 -1.42 6.79
CA MET A 158 -6.13 -2.38 6.05
C MET A 158 -4.64 -2.00 6.10
N PHE A 159 -4.27 -0.76 5.77
CA PHE A 159 -2.88 -0.31 5.84
C PHE A 159 -2.30 -0.47 7.25
N PHE A 160 -3.00 -0.04 8.29
CA PHE A 160 -2.50 -0.11 9.66
C PHE A 160 -2.39 -1.54 10.19
N GLN A 161 -3.33 -2.41 9.83
CA GLN A 161 -3.26 -3.84 10.14
C GLN A 161 -2.06 -4.48 9.44
N LEU A 162 -1.85 -4.18 8.15
CA LEU A 162 -0.69 -4.67 7.40
C LEU A 162 0.63 -4.17 8.00
N PHE A 163 0.75 -2.88 8.32
CA PHE A 163 1.97 -2.35 8.95
C PHE A 163 2.23 -2.98 10.33
N THR A 164 1.17 -3.22 11.11
CA THR A 164 1.26 -3.94 12.39
C THR A 164 1.78 -5.37 12.17
N GLN A 165 1.23 -6.09 11.19
CA GLN A 165 1.69 -7.44 10.83
C GLN A 165 3.15 -7.41 10.36
N PHE A 166 3.56 -6.44 9.54
CA PHE A 166 4.94 -6.31 9.09
C PHE A 166 5.91 -6.08 10.26
N ARG A 167 5.53 -5.27 11.26
CA ARG A 167 6.31 -5.11 12.51
C ARG A 167 6.41 -6.41 13.31
N GLN A 168 5.30 -7.12 13.49
CA GLN A 168 5.26 -8.40 14.21
C GLN A 168 6.13 -9.47 13.51
N LEU A 169 6.10 -9.48 12.18
CA LEU A 169 6.94 -10.34 11.34
C LEU A 169 8.37 -9.83 11.19
N LYS A 170 8.74 -8.71 11.82
CA LYS A 170 10.08 -8.10 11.72
C LYS A 170 10.51 -7.83 10.27
N LEU A 171 9.58 -7.47 9.40
CA LEU A 171 9.86 -7.00 8.04
C LEU A 171 10.16 -5.49 8.02
N ILE A 172 9.64 -4.76 8.99
CA ILE A 172 9.97 -3.36 9.29
C ILE A 172 10.22 -3.22 10.80
N PRO A 173 10.93 -2.17 11.24
CA PRO A 173 11.09 -1.86 12.67
C PRO A 173 9.75 -1.62 13.39
#